data_AF-A0A9Q4GK32-F1
#
_entry.id   AF-A0A9Q4GK32-F1
#
_cell.length_a   1.000
_cell.length_b   1.000
_cell.length_c   1.000
_cell.angle_alpha   90.00
_cell.angle_beta   90.00
_cell.angle_gamma   90.00
#
_symmetry.space_group_name_H-M   'P 1'
#
loop_
_entity.id
_entity.type
_entity.pdbx_description
1 polymer ?
#
loop_
_entity_poly.entity_id
_entity_poly.type
_entity_poly.pdbx_seq_one_letter_code
_entity_poly.pdbx_strand_id
1 'polypeptide(L)'
;MNDGGRSEESWFHRAVSSVLGRGDSALDQGLEVINDRLGLNSSNLAPAHRSIKSATTYATQPTESMARSIYYAPDMDGQADPGEVVWIWVNTDGPGSPARERAIIVIGRSRQYMLGLVISPNPEHAEEDNWLGIGSGPWDESGRQCWVRMDKVLEIPELEIRRQGAVIPRHRFERIANRLRSTYGWG
;
A
#
# COMPACT_ATOMS: atom_id res chain seq x y z
N MET A 1 -18.69 -16.16 -62.80
CA MET A 1 -17.23 -16.38 -62.92
C MET A 1 -16.52 -15.19 -62.28
N ASN A 2 -15.63 -15.50 -61.35
CA ASN A 2 -14.48 -14.77 -60.80
C ASN A 2 -14.44 -13.23 -60.86
N ASP A 3 -14.29 -12.59 -59.69
CA ASP A 3 -13.20 -11.62 -59.55
C ASP A 3 -12.61 -11.66 -58.14
N GLY A 4 -11.28 -11.59 -58.09
CA GLY A 4 -10.47 -11.67 -56.87
C GLY A 4 -10.11 -10.27 -56.37
N GLY A 5 -9.94 -10.15 -55.05
CA GLY A 5 -9.45 -8.93 -54.44
C GLY A 5 -9.16 -9.16 -52.96
N ARG A 6 -7.87 -9.26 -52.64
CA ARG A 6 -7.33 -9.42 -51.28
C ARG A 6 -7.07 -8.02 -50.71
N SER A 7 -7.45 -7.75 -49.46
CA SER A 7 -6.63 -7.01 -48.48
C SER A 7 -7.30 -6.99 -47.12
N GLU A 8 -6.47 -7.16 -46.10
CA GLU A 8 -6.75 -7.21 -44.67
C GLU A 8 -7.03 -5.82 -44.09
N GLU A 9 -7.29 -5.80 -42.77
CA GLU A 9 -7.42 -4.64 -41.86
C GLU A 9 -8.85 -4.10 -41.63
N SER A 10 -9.48 -4.55 -40.53
CA SER A 10 -10.33 -3.74 -39.62
C SER A 10 -11.16 -4.66 -38.70
N TRP A 11 -10.64 -5.08 -37.54
CA TRP A 11 -11.43 -5.84 -36.55
C TRP A 11 -11.38 -5.33 -35.10
N PHE A 12 -10.89 -4.13 -34.80
CA PHE A 12 -10.94 -3.65 -33.41
C PHE A 12 -11.34 -2.19 -33.28
N HIS A 13 -12.62 -1.89 -33.52
CA HIS A 13 -13.31 -0.77 -32.86
C HIS A 13 -14.83 -1.01 -32.84
N ARG A 14 -15.37 -1.28 -31.63
CA ARG A 14 -16.76 -1.19 -31.10
C ARG A 14 -16.82 -2.15 -29.90
N ALA A 15 -17.40 -1.88 -28.73
CA ALA A 15 -17.87 -0.70 -28.03
C ALA A 15 -18.09 -1.13 -26.55
N VAL A 16 -18.02 -0.17 -25.63
CA VAL A 16 -18.63 -0.06 -24.29
C VAL A 16 -19.51 -1.21 -23.77
N SER A 17 -19.22 -1.75 -22.58
CA SER A 17 -20.08 -1.71 -21.37
C SER A 17 -19.74 -2.75 -20.29
N SER A 18 -19.89 -2.30 -19.04
CA SER A 18 -20.09 -3.03 -17.77
C SER A 18 -19.02 -4.04 -17.30
N VAL A 19 -18.30 -3.69 -16.23
CA VAL A 19 -18.54 -4.15 -14.85
C VAL A 19 -17.79 -3.20 -13.91
N LEU A 20 -18.53 -2.32 -13.24
CA LEU A 20 -18.09 -1.57 -12.05
C LEU A 20 -18.77 -2.21 -10.83
N GLY A 21 -18.02 -2.32 -9.74
CA GLY A 21 -18.52 -2.70 -8.42
C GLY A 21 -17.87 -3.95 -7.84
N ARG A 22 -16.58 -3.87 -7.45
CA ARG A 22 -15.98 -4.80 -6.48
C ARG A 22 -14.55 -4.45 -5.99
N GLY A 23 -14.18 -3.17 -5.91
CA GLY A 23 -12.83 -2.75 -5.50
C GLY A 23 -12.59 -2.83 -3.99
N ASP A 24 -13.47 -2.20 -3.21
CA ASP A 24 -13.22 -1.97 -1.78
C ASP A 24 -13.53 -3.19 -0.90
N SER A 25 -14.56 -3.96 -1.25
CA SER A 25 -14.85 -5.20 -0.51
C SER A 25 -13.74 -6.23 -0.67
N ALA A 26 -12.99 -6.24 -1.78
CA ALA A 26 -11.98 -7.27 -2.04
C ALA A 26 -10.67 -7.01 -1.28
N LEU A 27 -10.31 -5.75 -1.05
CA LEU A 27 -9.14 -5.38 -0.24
C LEU A 27 -9.44 -5.55 1.25
N ASP A 28 -10.62 -5.12 1.71
CA ASP A 28 -11.02 -5.35 3.10
C ASP A 28 -11.32 -6.84 3.35
N GLN A 29 -11.97 -7.57 2.44
CA GLN A 29 -12.06 -9.04 2.53
C GLN A 29 -10.68 -9.68 2.43
N GLY A 30 -9.76 -9.15 1.62
CA GLY A 30 -8.38 -9.63 1.55
C GLY A 30 -7.69 -9.49 2.91
N LEU A 31 -7.82 -8.33 3.56
CA LEU A 31 -7.28 -8.06 4.90
C LEU A 31 -7.98 -8.83 6.01
N GLU A 32 -9.30 -9.04 5.90
CA GLU A 32 -10.11 -9.76 6.88
C GLU A 32 -9.87 -11.28 6.78
N VAL A 33 -9.78 -11.83 5.56
CA VAL A 33 -9.37 -13.23 5.30
C VAL A 33 -7.93 -13.50 5.75
N ILE A 34 -7.06 -12.48 5.69
CA ILE A 34 -5.71 -12.53 6.28
C ILE A 34 -5.80 -12.63 7.80
N ASN A 35 -6.63 -11.82 8.46
CA ASN A 35 -6.77 -11.83 9.92
C ASN A 35 -7.32 -13.18 10.46
N ASP A 36 -8.30 -13.78 9.78
CA ASP A 36 -8.92 -15.05 10.16
C ASP A 36 -8.00 -16.28 10.01
N ARG A 37 -7.04 -16.22 9.06
CA ARG A 37 -6.10 -17.33 8.78
C ARG A 37 -4.76 -17.22 9.49
N LEU A 38 -4.51 -16.11 10.18
CA LEU A 38 -3.25 -15.82 10.87
C LEU A 38 -3.14 -16.42 12.28
N GLY A 39 -4.15 -17.15 12.77
CA GLY A 39 -4.03 -17.97 13.98
C GLY A 39 -3.30 -17.26 15.11
N LEU A 40 -3.88 -16.17 15.63
CA LEU A 40 -3.38 -15.45 16.81
C LEU A 40 -3.50 -16.33 18.06
N ASN A 41 -2.68 -17.37 18.11
CA ASN A 41 -2.22 -18.07 19.30
C ASN A 41 -0.70 -18.12 19.17
N SER A 42 -0.04 -17.35 20.03
CA SER A 42 1.40 -17.21 20.18
C SER A 42 2.15 -18.55 20.07
N SER A 43 3.24 -18.60 19.30
CA SER A 43 4.59 -18.98 19.77
C SER A 43 5.56 -19.30 18.60
N ASN A 44 6.76 -18.69 18.69
CA ASN A 44 8.04 -19.06 18.07
C ASN A 44 8.14 -19.32 16.55
N LEU A 45 9.08 -18.62 15.90
CA LEU A 45 10.26 -19.24 15.25
C LEU A 45 11.23 -18.19 14.66
N ALA A 46 12.52 -18.44 14.86
CA ALA A 46 13.67 -17.70 14.36
C ALA A 46 14.16 -18.29 13.00
N PRO A 47 15.18 -17.70 12.33
CA PRO A 47 15.13 -17.44 10.89
C PRO A 47 15.92 -18.42 10.01
N ALA A 48 15.57 -18.52 8.73
CA ALA A 48 16.44 -19.09 7.70
C ALA A 48 16.30 -18.35 6.36
N HIS A 49 17.45 -17.92 5.86
CA HIS A 49 17.69 -17.11 4.68
C HIS A 49 17.47 -17.93 3.38
N ARG A 50 16.51 -17.55 2.53
CA ARG A 50 16.46 -18.00 1.13
C ARG A 50 15.77 -16.97 0.25
N SER A 51 16.50 -16.47 -0.75
CA SER A 51 16.01 -15.62 -1.84
C SER A 51 14.88 -16.31 -2.60
N ILE A 52 13.65 -15.96 -2.24
CA ILE A 52 12.45 -16.05 -3.06
C ILE A 52 11.81 -14.68 -2.87
N LYS A 53 11.30 -14.03 -3.94
CA LYS A 53 10.38 -12.89 -3.80
C LYS A 53 9.05 -13.40 -3.21
N SER A 54 9.13 -14.01 -2.04
CA SER A 54 7.99 -14.43 -1.25
C SER A 54 7.33 -13.13 -0.84
N ALA A 55 6.14 -12.88 -1.35
CA ALA A 55 5.32 -11.84 -0.77
C ALA A 55 5.14 -12.19 0.71
N THR A 56 5.80 -11.40 1.53
CA THR A 56 5.68 -11.48 2.97
C THR A 56 4.30 -10.94 3.32
N THR A 57 3.56 -11.70 4.12
CA THR A 57 2.38 -11.17 4.79
C THR A 57 2.87 -10.25 5.91
N TYR A 58 2.74 -8.94 5.71
CA TYR A 58 3.07 -7.97 6.75
C TYR A 58 1.98 -7.94 7.82
N ALA A 59 2.38 -7.86 9.08
CA ALA A 59 1.43 -7.69 10.17
C ALA A 59 0.73 -6.33 10.02
N THR A 60 -0.60 -6.33 10.11
CA THR A 60 -1.40 -5.11 10.22
C THR A 60 -1.76 -4.91 11.68
N GLN A 61 -1.65 -3.68 12.15
CA GLN A 61 -2.01 -3.29 13.51
C GLN A 61 -3.06 -2.18 13.45
N PRO A 62 -4.03 -2.15 14.37
CA PRO A 62 -4.83 -0.95 14.60
C PRO A 62 -3.91 0.26 14.83
N THR A 63 -4.24 1.40 14.24
CA THR A 63 -3.32 2.55 14.26
C THR A 63 -3.09 3.09 15.66
N GLU A 64 -4.09 3.03 16.53
CA GLU A 64 -4.04 3.43 17.93
C GLU A 64 -3.15 2.52 18.79
N SER A 65 -3.07 1.21 18.50
CA SER A 65 -2.16 0.31 19.22
C SER A 65 -0.69 0.58 18.88
N MET A 66 -0.47 1.31 17.78
CA MET A 66 0.83 1.72 17.30
C MET A 66 1.16 3.19 17.60
N ALA A 67 0.36 3.90 18.40
CA ALA A 67 0.61 5.31 18.70
C ALA A 67 1.98 5.56 19.36
N ARG A 68 2.67 6.59 18.87
CA ARG A 68 3.95 7.11 19.38
C ARG A 68 4.21 8.51 18.81
N SER A 69 5.35 9.10 19.13
CA SER A 69 5.75 10.37 18.56
C SER A 69 5.97 10.28 17.05
N ILE A 70 5.38 11.24 16.35
CA ILE A 70 5.47 11.36 14.89
C ILE A 70 6.07 12.71 14.52
N TYR A 71 7.11 12.65 13.71
CA TYR A 71 7.88 13.79 13.22
C TYR A 71 8.22 13.56 11.75
N TYR A 72 8.48 14.64 11.03
CA TYR A 72 8.95 14.58 9.64
C TYR A 72 10.47 14.76 9.61
N ALA A 73 11.18 13.72 9.20
CA ALA A 73 12.63 13.71 9.10
C ALA A 73 13.10 12.72 8.02
N PRO A 74 12.69 12.89 6.75
CA PRO A 74 13.17 12.03 5.68
C PRO A 74 14.67 12.24 5.48
N ASP A 75 15.44 11.15 5.51
CA ASP A 75 16.85 11.13 5.19
C ASP A 75 17.11 9.92 4.28
N MET A 76 17.49 10.18 3.04
CA MET A 76 17.69 9.12 2.03
C MET A 76 19.06 8.44 2.22
N ASP A 77 19.41 8.10 3.46
CA ASP A 77 20.69 7.50 3.85
C ASP A 77 20.73 5.97 3.62
N GLY A 78 19.61 5.40 3.22
CA GLY A 78 19.41 3.97 2.97
C GLY A 78 18.56 3.28 4.04
N GLN A 79 18.25 3.97 5.14
CA GLN A 79 17.21 3.63 6.09
C GLN A 79 15.94 4.41 5.76
N ALA A 80 14.79 3.74 5.79
CA ALA A 80 13.54 4.42 5.50
C ALA A 80 13.03 5.20 6.71
N ASP A 81 12.79 6.50 6.51
CA ASP A 81 12.51 7.45 7.58
C ASP A 81 11.12 8.10 7.49
N PRO A 82 10.58 8.62 8.61
CA PRO A 82 9.30 9.31 8.61
C PRO A 82 9.23 10.46 7.58
N GLY A 83 8.31 10.33 6.62
CA GLY A 83 8.18 11.24 5.48
C GLY A 83 8.66 10.64 4.15
N GLU A 84 9.29 9.48 4.17
CA GLU A 84 9.65 8.73 2.98
C GLU A 84 8.52 7.79 2.54
N VAL A 85 8.39 7.61 1.23
CA VAL A 85 7.56 6.62 0.58
C VAL A 85 8.46 5.51 0.07
N VAL A 86 8.13 4.27 0.40
CA VAL A 86 8.84 3.09 -0.08
C VAL A 86 7.88 2.08 -0.70
N TRP A 87 8.40 1.11 -1.42
CA TRP A 87 7.61 0.09 -2.12
C TRP A 87 7.87 -1.29 -1.51
N ILE A 88 6.79 -2.03 -1.29
CA ILE A 88 6.80 -3.39 -0.75
C ILE A 88 6.03 -4.34 -1.66
N TRP A 89 6.40 -5.62 -1.65
CA TRP A 89 5.68 -6.68 -2.36
C TRP A 89 4.66 -7.35 -1.45
N VAL A 90 3.37 -7.23 -1.77
CA VAL A 90 2.25 -7.75 -0.97
C VAL A 90 1.40 -8.71 -1.82
N ASN A 91 1.03 -9.86 -1.25
CA ASN A 91 0.01 -10.74 -1.84
C ASN A 91 -1.39 -10.25 -1.42
N THR A 92 -2.08 -9.53 -2.30
CA THR A 92 -3.42 -9.00 -2.00
C THR A 92 -4.55 -9.96 -2.36
N ASP A 93 -4.32 -10.91 -3.26
CA ASP A 93 -5.41 -11.64 -3.94
C ASP A 93 -5.48 -13.13 -3.51
N GLY A 94 -5.00 -13.48 -2.31
CA GLY A 94 -5.05 -14.84 -1.75
C GLY A 94 -3.87 -15.77 -2.11
N PRO A 95 -3.87 -17.02 -1.61
CA PRO A 95 -2.77 -17.96 -1.81
C PRO A 95 -2.52 -18.28 -3.30
N GLY A 96 -1.27 -18.13 -3.74
CA GLY A 96 -0.86 -18.41 -5.12
C GLY A 96 -1.03 -17.25 -6.10
N SER A 97 -1.62 -16.14 -5.67
CA SER A 97 -1.70 -14.93 -6.50
C SER A 97 -0.36 -14.21 -6.59
N PRO A 98 -0.07 -13.52 -7.72
CA PRO A 98 1.16 -12.76 -7.85
C PRO A 98 1.24 -11.65 -6.80
N ALA A 99 2.41 -11.54 -6.17
CA ALA A 99 2.75 -10.40 -5.33
C ALA A 99 2.63 -9.12 -6.15
N ARG A 100 1.94 -8.13 -5.60
CA ARG A 100 1.83 -6.80 -6.21
C ARG A 100 2.64 -5.81 -5.41
N GLU A 101 3.28 -4.90 -6.11
CA GLU A 101 3.97 -3.80 -5.45
C GLU A 101 2.95 -2.81 -4.89
N ARG A 102 3.22 -2.28 -3.70
CA ARG A 102 2.42 -1.27 -3.01
C ARG A 102 3.33 -0.19 -2.46
N ALA A 103 3.01 1.06 -2.78
CA ALA A 103 3.63 2.21 -2.15
C ALA A 103 3.07 2.38 -0.73
N ILE A 104 3.95 2.71 0.20
CA ILE A 104 3.61 2.98 1.60
C ILE A 104 4.33 4.24 2.07
N ILE A 105 3.68 5.05 2.90
CA ILE A 105 4.31 6.18 3.58
C ILE A 105 4.83 5.74 4.93
N VAL A 106 6.10 6.00 5.21
CA VAL A 106 6.74 5.74 6.50
C VAL A 106 6.33 6.82 7.48
N ILE A 107 5.83 6.41 8.64
CA ILE A 107 5.34 7.31 9.70
C ILE A 107 6.08 7.15 11.02
N GLY A 108 6.95 6.15 11.13
CA GLY A 108 7.68 5.85 12.35
C GLY A 108 8.48 4.57 12.26
N ARG A 109 9.15 4.24 13.37
CA ARG A 109 9.94 3.03 13.51
C ARG A 109 9.64 2.35 14.85
N SER A 110 9.96 1.07 14.93
CA SER A 110 9.78 0.20 16.09
C SER A 110 10.86 -0.87 16.10
N ARG A 111 11.95 -0.66 16.85
CA ARG A 111 13.12 -1.57 16.86
C ARG A 111 13.65 -1.85 15.44
N GLN A 112 13.35 -3.04 14.90
CA GLN A 112 13.77 -3.53 13.59
C GLN A 112 12.69 -3.38 12.50
N TYR A 113 11.55 -2.80 12.86
CA TYR A 113 10.42 -2.59 11.97
C TYR A 113 10.24 -1.10 11.67
N MET A 114 9.85 -0.86 10.44
CA MET A 114 9.30 0.40 9.98
C MET A 114 7.78 0.33 10.06
N LEU A 115 7.17 1.47 10.35
CA LEU A 115 5.72 1.62 10.39
C LEU A 115 5.26 2.35 9.15
N GLY A 116 4.41 1.71 8.36
CA GLY A 116 3.92 2.24 7.10
C GLY A 116 2.40 2.37 7.06
N LEU A 117 1.90 3.40 6.38
CA LEU A 117 0.50 3.46 5.93
C LEU A 117 0.44 3.15 4.43
N VAL A 118 -0.56 2.39 4.03
CA VAL A 118 -0.75 2.00 2.62
C VAL A 118 -1.22 3.20 1.79
N ILE A 119 -0.63 3.38 0.61
CA ILE A 119 -1.07 4.33 -0.41
C ILE A 119 -1.94 3.61 -1.45
N SER A 120 -3.08 4.21 -1.80
CA SER A 120 -3.99 3.71 -2.83
C SER A 120 -4.37 4.85 -3.80
N PRO A 121 -4.37 4.61 -5.12
CA PRO A 121 -4.89 5.53 -6.11
C PRO A 121 -6.39 5.31 -6.42
N ASN A 122 -7.11 4.48 -5.66
CA ASN A 122 -8.54 4.25 -5.87
C ASN A 122 -9.35 5.51 -5.49
N PRO A 123 -10.09 6.13 -6.44
CA PRO A 123 -10.91 7.30 -6.15
C PRO A 123 -12.09 7.06 -5.20
N GLU A 124 -12.53 5.80 -5.02
CA GLU A 124 -13.64 5.46 -4.10
C GLU A 124 -13.32 5.88 -2.64
N HIS A 125 -12.03 5.87 -2.26
CA HIS A 125 -11.56 6.30 -0.94
C HIS A 125 -11.76 7.80 -0.64
N ALA A 126 -12.22 8.61 -1.60
CA ALA A 126 -12.60 9.99 -1.33
C ALA A 126 -13.80 10.13 -0.39
N GLU A 127 -14.64 9.09 -0.30
CA GLU A 127 -15.87 9.08 0.49
C GLU A 127 -15.72 8.29 1.81
N GLU A 128 -14.52 7.74 2.09
CA GLU A 128 -14.25 6.89 3.26
C GLU A 128 -13.49 7.64 4.35
N ASP A 129 -14.02 7.65 5.58
CA ASP A 129 -13.46 8.41 6.72
C ASP A 129 -12.09 7.91 7.21
N ASN A 130 -11.77 6.64 6.96
CA ASN A 130 -10.51 6.01 7.30
C ASN A 130 -9.43 6.21 6.23
N TRP A 131 -9.70 6.98 5.18
CA TRP A 131 -8.73 7.33 4.16
C TRP A 131 -8.49 8.84 4.12
N LEU A 132 -7.24 9.24 3.87
CA LEU A 132 -6.86 10.65 3.77
C LEU A 132 -6.22 10.93 2.42
N GLY A 133 -6.80 11.85 1.65
CA GLY A 133 -6.25 12.28 0.37
C GLY A 133 -4.90 13.01 0.51
N ILE A 134 -3.87 12.51 -0.17
CA ILE A 134 -2.49 13.05 -0.15
C ILE A 134 -2.08 13.72 -1.46
N GLY A 135 -2.95 13.77 -2.47
CA GLY A 135 -2.61 14.36 -3.75
C GLY A 135 -1.94 13.36 -4.70
N SER A 136 -1.54 13.85 -5.87
CA SER A 136 -0.65 13.14 -6.79
C SER A 136 0.83 13.37 -6.47
N GLY A 137 1.68 12.44 -6.89
CA GLY A 137 3.12 12.51 -6.67
C GLY A 137 3.85 11.24 -7.14
N PRO A 138 5.16 11.14 -6.89
CA PRO A 138 5.99 10.02 -7.35
C PRO A 138 5.63 8.65 -6.75
N TRP A 139 4.72 8.61 -5.77
CA TRP A 139 4.17 7.37 -5.20
C TRP A 139 3.17 6.64 -6.11
N ASP A 140 2.72 7.29 -7.19
CA ASP A 140 1.97 6.65 -8.28
C ASP A 140 2.59 7.09 -9.61
N GLU A 141 3.15 6.15 -10.37
CA GLU A 141 3.82 6.43 -11.64
C GLU A 141 2.88 7.07 -12.68
N SER A 142 1.57 6.82 -12.55
CA SER A 142 0.53 7.41 -13.39
C SER A 142 0.15 8.85 -12.98
N GLY A 143 0.73 9.37 -11.88
CA GLY A 143 0.50 10.72 -11.40
C GLY A 143 -0.94 10.99 -10.93
N ARG A 144 -1.70 9.96 -10.54
CA ARG A 144 -3.08 10.11 -10.10
C ARG A 144 -3.15 10.66 -8.68
N GLN A 145 -4.33 11.18 -8.32
CA GLN A 145 -4.67 11.44 -6.93
C GLN A 145 -4.52 10.15 -6.12
N CYS A 146 -3.97 10.24 -4.90
CA CYS A 146 -3.86 9.10 -3.99
C CYS A 146 -4.37 9.42 -2.59
N TRP A 147 -4.64 8.37 -1.85
CA TRP A 147 -5.11 8.36 -0.47
C TRP A 147 -4.22 7.45 0.37
N VAL A 148 -4.09 7.76 1.66
CA VAL A 148 -3.45 6.89 2.65
C VAL A 148 -4.47 6.33 3.61
N ARG A 149 -4.33 5.03 3.93
CA ARG A 149 -5.18 4.37 4.92
C ARG A 149 -4.76 4.78 6.32
N MET A 150 -5.69 5.28 7.12
CA MET A 150 -5.43 5.90 8.42
C MET A 150 -5.73 4.98 9.61
N ASP A 151 -6.54 3.94 9.44
CA ASP A 151 -6.97 3.05 10.52
C ASP A 151 -6.06 1.83 10.72
N LYS A 152 -5.17 1.53 9.76
CA LYS A 152 -4.24 0.38 9.82
C LYS A 152 -2.79 0.79 9.55
N VAL A 153 -1.89 0.31 10.40
CA VAL A 153 -0.44 0.42 10.26
C VAL A 153 0.14 -0.92 9.85
N LEU A 154 1.05 -0.91 8.88
CA LEU A 154 1.89 -2.07 8.54
C LEU A 154 3.19 -2.03 9.34
N GLU A 155 3.55 -3.16 9.95
CA GLU A 155 4.89 -3.39 10.49
C GLU A 155 5.74 -4.14 9.46
N ILE A 156 6.82 -3.51 9.00
CA ILE A 156 7.61 -3.99 7.87
C ILE A 156 9.07 -4.10 8.28
N PRO A 157 9.71 -5.27 8.13
CA PRO A 157 11.16 -5.39 8.28
C PRO A 157 11.87 -4.51 7.25
N GLU A 158 12.89 -3.79 7.69
CA GLU A 158 13.68 -2.90 6.81
C GLU A 158 14.37 -3.64 5.64
N LEU A 159 14.56 -4.96 5.77
CA LEU A 159 15.15 -5.78 4.71
C LEU A 159 14.18 -6.09 3.56
N GLU A 160 12.88 -5.80 3.72
CA GLU A 160 11.83 -6.19 2.76
C GLU A 160 11.33 -5.02 1.90
N ILE A 161 11.93 -3.83 2.05
CA ILE A 161 11.59 -2.66 1.23
C ILE A 161 12.47 -2.58 -0.03
N ARG A 162 11.88 -2.07 -1.12
CA ARG A 162 12.64 -1.66 -2.30
C ARG A 162 13.20 -0.25 -2.09
N ARG A 163 14.51 -0.10 -2.16
CA ARG A 163 15.26 1.16 -1.92
C ARG A 163 15.14 2.21 -3.04
N GLN A 164 14.05 2.24 -3.79
CA GLN A 164 13.70 3.38 -4.63
C GLN A 164 12.64 4.17 -3.88
N GLY A 165 13.09 4.97 -2.91
CA GLY A 165 12.21 5.81 -2.10
C GLY A 165 11.86 7.12 -2.79
N ALA A 166 10.71 7.68 -2.46
CA ALA A 166 10.34 9.06 -2.79
C ALA A 166 10.02 9.82 -1.50
N VAL A 167 10.18 11.14 -1.47
CA VAL A 167 9.86 11.93 -0.27
C VAL A 167 8.53 12.62 -0.43
N ILE A 168 7.63 12.47 0.54
CA ILE A 168 6.36 13.23 0.53
C ILE A 168 6.64 14.68 0.94
N PRO A 169 5.99 15.69 0.32
CA PRO A 169 6.09 17.07 0.78
C PRO A 169 5.68 17.23 2.25
N ARG A 170 6.49 17.96 3.04
CA ARG A 170 6.27 18.17 4.49
C ARG A 170 4.83 18.56 4.83
N HIS A 171 4.23 19.51 4.11
CA HIS A 171 2.86 19.96 4.39
C HIS A 171 1.81 18.85 4.24
N ARG A 172 2.03 17.86 3.37
CA ARG A 172 1.15 16.70 3.20
C ARG A 172 1.38 15.69 4.31
N PHE A 173 2.63 15.47 4.70
CA PHE A 173 2.94 14.65 5.87
C PHE A 173 2.31 15.22 7.14
N GLU A 174 2.37 16.54 7.36
CA GLU A 174 1.74 17.16 8.53
C GLU A 174 0.22 16.95 8.55
N ARG A 175 -0.45 16.87 7.39
CA ARG A 175 -1.88 16.49 7.36
C ARG A 175 -2.11 15.06 7.86
N ILE A 176 -1.24 14.13 7.49
CA ILE A 176 -1.25 12.74 7.99
C ILE A 176 -1.01 12.75 9.50
N ALA A 177 0.06 13.42 9.95
CA ALA A 177 0.45 13.48 11.35
C ALA A 177 -0.64 14.12 12.22
N ASN A 178 -1.27 15.19 11.76
CA ASN A 178 -2.37 15.84 12.47
C ASN A 178 -3.59 14.92 12.61
N ARG A 179 -3.95 14.15 11.56
CA ARG A 179 -5.02 13.16 11.63
C ARG A 179 -4.69 12.03 12.59
N LEU A 180 -3.45 11.54 12.58
CA LEU A 180 -2.95 10.52 13.52
C LEU A 180 -3.04 11.00 14.97
N ARG A 181 -2.63 12.24 15.25
CA ARG A 181 -2.70 12.85 16.58
C ARG A 181 -4.15 13.03 17.04
N SER A 182 -5.01 13.61 16.18
CA SER A 182 -6.38 13.95 16.56
C SER A 182 -7.29 12.76 16.78
N THR A 183 -7.03 11.65 16.08
CA THR A 183 -7.99 10.53 15.99
C THR A 183 -7.46 9.23 16.57
N TYR A 184 -6.14 9.01 16.51
CA TYR A 184 -5.54 7.72 16.86
C TYR A 184 -4.52 7.83 18.01
N GLY A 185 -4.41 8.98 18.67
CA GLY A 185 -3.62 9.15 19.89
C GLY A 185 -2.10 9.23 19.70
N TRP A 186 -1.63 9.47 18.48
CA TRP A 186 -0.20 9.68 18.21
C TRP A 186 0.26 11.00 18.85
N GLY A 187 1.51 11.08 19.34
CA GLY A 187 1.98 12.21 20.16
C GLY A 187 3.48 12.22 20.37
#